data_AF-A0A1Q9TLA7-F1
#
_entry.id   AF-A0A1Q9TLA7-F1
#
_cell.length_a   1.000
_cell.length_b   1.000
_cell.length_c   1.000
_cell.angle_alpha   90.00
_cell.angle_beta   90.00
_cell.angle_gamma   90.00
#
_symmetry.space_group_name_H-M   'P 1'
#
loop_
_entity.id
_entity.type
_entity.pdbx_description
1 polymer ?
#
loop_
_entity_poly.entity_id
_entity_poly.type
_entity_poly.pdbx_seq_one_letter_code
_entity_poly.pdbx_strand_id
1 'polypeptide(L)' 'MVPARALSTVADAAAQVHGAKGLGPDTPLPRLQRVARQARLLDGPDDPHVSVVARRPLRD' A
#
# COMPACT_ATOMS: atom_id res chain seq x y z
N MET A 1 5.69 -5.80 -2.67
CA MET A 1 4.59 -6.50 -3.37
C MET A 1 3.35 -5.59 -3.57
N VAL A 2 2.57 -5.79 -4.65
CA VAL A 2 1.34 -5.01 -4.98
C VAL A 2 0.34 -4.81 -3.81
N PRO A 3 0.02 -5.82 -2.97
CA PRO A 3 -0.95 -5.63 -1.88
C PRO A 3 -0.42 -4.74 -0.75
N ALA A 4 0.88 -4.73 -0.44
CA ALA A 4 1.45 -3.84 0.57
C ALA A 4 1.44 -2.37 0.12
N ARG A 5 1.62 -2.13 -1.18
CA ARG A 5 1.47 -0.80 -1.80
C ARG A 5 0.01 -0.36 -1.79
N ALA A 6 -0.90 -1.23 -2.25
CA ALA A 6 -2.33 -0.96 -2.25
C ALA A 6 -2.85 -0.65 -0.83
N LEU A 7 -2.44 -1.44 0.16
CA LEU A 7 -2.81 -1.21 1.56
C LEU A 7 -2.32 0.15 2.07
N SER A 8 -1.08 0.54 1.73
CA SER A 8 -0.55 1.86 2.08
C SER A 8 -1.40 2.97 1.47
N THR A 9 -1.68 2.89 0.18
CA THR A 9 -2.47 3.90 -0.54
C THR A 9 -3.87 4.06 0.04
N VAL A 10 -4.55 2.95 0.33
CA VAL A 10 -5.90 2.99 0.92
C VAL A 10 -5.86 3.53 2.35
N ALA A 11 -4.88 3.12 3.16
CA ALA A 11 -4.74 3.60 4.54
C ALA A 11 -4.47 5.12 4.58
N ASP A 12 -3.64 5.63 3.67
CA ASP A 12 -3.33 7.07 3.57
C ASP A 12 -4.53 7.88 3.11
N ALA A 13 -5.28 7.39 2.10
CA ALA A 13 -6.51 8.03 1.66
C ALA A 13 -7.57 8.06 2.78
N ALA A 14 -7.72 6.95 3.53
CA ALA A 14 -8.64 6.90 4.66
C ALA A 14 -8.21 7.83 5.80
N ALA A 15 -6.91 7.97 6.07
CA ALA A 15 -6.38 8.90 7.07
C ALA A 15 -6.69 10.35 6.67
N GLN A 16 -6.55 10.70 5.39
CA GLN A 16 -6.87 12.02 4.89
C GLN A 16 -8.35 12.38 5.11
N VAL A 17 -9.26 11.43 4.88
CA VAL A 17 -10.70 11.62 5.12
C VAL A 17 -11.02 11.75 6.62
N HIS A 18 -10.32 11.03 7.49
CA HIS A 18 -10.54 11.07 8.94
C HIS A 18 -9.84 12.24 9.64
N GLY A 19 -8.99 13.00 8.95
CA GLY A 19 -8.23 14.10 9.52
C GLY A 19 -7.36 13.65 10.70
N ALA A 20 -7.21 14.52 11.71
CA ALA A 20 -6.36 14.24 12.89
C ALA A 20 -6.74 12.94 13.62
N LYS A 21 -8.03 12.56 13.61
CA LYS A 21 -8.51 11.30 14.21
C LYS A 21 -7.89 10.07 13.53
N GLY A 22 -7.59 10.16 12.24
CA GLY A 22 -6.95 9.07 11.47
C GLY A 22 -5.50 8.79 11.87
N LEU A 23 -4.88 9.69 12.64
CA LEU A 23 -3.52 9.51 13.18
C LEU A 23 -3.53 8.89 14.58
N GLY A 24 -4.68 8.92 15.26
CA GLY A 24 -4.84 8.48 16.64
C GLY A 24 -5.28 7.02 16.77
N PRO A 25 -5.26 6.48 18.00
CA PRO A 25 -5.64 5.10 18.29
C PRO A 25 -7.14 4.84 18.11
N ASP A 26 -7.95 5.89 17.93
CA ASP A 26 -9.41 5.80 17.75
C ASP A 26 -9.81 5.20 16.41
N THR A 27 -8.86 4.93 15.53
CA THR A 27 -9.06 4.25 14.26
C THR A 27 -8.03 3.13 14.09
N PRO A 28 -8.32 2.11 13.26
CA PRO A 28 -7.32 1.09 12.93
C PRO A 28 -6.21 1.59 11.99
N LEU A 29 -6.30 2.83 11.47
CA LEU A 29 -5.43 3.34 10.40
C LEU A 29 -3.93 3.35 10.78
N PRO A 30 -3.50 3.77 11.99
CA PRO A 30 -2.08 3.70 12.36
C PRO A 30 -1.54 2.27 12.38
N ARG A 31 -2.37 1.27 12.72
CA ARG A 31 -1.97 -0.14 12.68
C ARG A 31 -1.79 -0.59 11.23
N LEU A 32 -2.72 -0.24 10.34
CA LEU A 32 -2.65 -0.60 8.93
C LEU A 32 -1.42 -0.01 8.25
N GLN A 33 -1.07 1.25 8.54
CA GLN A 33 0.18 1.85 8.05
C GLN A 33 1.42 1.10 8.52
N ARG A 34 1.47 0.68 9.80
CA ARG A 34 2.59 -0.13 10.32
C ARG A 34 2.68 -1.48 9.63
N VAL A 35 1.57 -2.18 9.43
CA VAL A 35 1.53 -3.47 8.72
C VAL A 35 2.00 -3.32 7.28
N ALA A 36 1.51 -2.30 6.56
CA ALA A 36 1.94 -2.03 5.20
C ALA A 36 3.45 -1.76 5.10
N ARG A 37 4.02 -1.04 6.08
CA ARG A 37 5.46 -0.80 6.17
C ARG A 37 6.23 -2.09 6.49
N GLN A 38 5.75 -2.90 7.43
CA GLN A 38 6.37 -4.18 7.77
C GLN A 38 6.41 -5.12 6.57
N ALA A 39 5.30 -5.24 5.83
CA ALA A 39 5.23 -6.07 4.63
C ALA A 39 6.28 -5.66 3.59
N ARG A 40 6.47 -4.35 3.35
CA ARG A 40 7.52 -3.86 2.43
C ARG A 40 8.96 -4.14 2.91
N LEU A 41 9.19 -4.23 4.23
CA LEU A 41 10.50 -4.59 4.76
C LEU A 41 10.78 -6.08 4.62
N LEU A 42 9.75 -6.91 4.82
CA LEU A 42 9.84 -8.36 4.68
C LEU A 42 9.99 -8.79 3.22
N ASP A 43 9.34 -8.09 2.30
CA ASP A 43 9.36 -8.39 0.86
C ASP A 43 10.66 -7.96 0.15
N GLY A 44 11.56 -7.21 0.81
CA GLY A 44 12.73 -6.61 0.17
C GLY A 44 12.39 -5.46 -0.79
N PRO A 45 13.39 -4.86 -1.48
CA PRO A 45 13.15 -3.82 -2.48
C PRO A 45 12.15 -4.33 -3.53
N ASP A 46 11.08 -3.57 -3.78
CA ASP A 46 10.06 -3.97 -4.76
C ASP A 46 10.73 -4.20 -6.14
N ASP A 47 10.93 -5.47 -6.52
CA ASP A 47 11.36 -5.84 -7.87
C ASP A 47 10.32 -5.39 -8.91
N PRO A 48 10.73 -5.07 -10.15
CA PRO A 48 9.90 -4.39 -11.15
C PRO A 48 8.87 -5.33 -11.79
N HIS A 49 7.96 -5.90 -11.01
CA HIS A 49 6.88 -6.75 -11.51
C HIS A 49 5.85 -5.98 -12.33
N VAL A 50 5.83 -4.64 -12.27
CA VAL A 50 5.06 -3.78 -13.18
C VAL A 50 5.54 -3.92 -14.64
N SER A 51 6.83 -4.20 -14.86
CA SER A 51 7.37 -4.35 -16.22
C SER A 51 6.93 -5.66 -16.91
N VAL A 52 6.55 -6.69 -16.15
CA VAL A 52 6.10 -7.98 -16.69
C VAL A 52 4.66 -7.89 -17.19
N VAL A 53 3.79 -7.13 -16.51
CA VAL A 53 2.40 -6.91 -16.95
C VAL A 53 2.33 -5.92 -18.12
N ALA A 54 3.22 -4.92 -18.16
CA ALA A 54 3.29 -3.94 -19.26
C ALA A 54 3.85 -4.52 -20.59
N ARG A 55 4.38 -5.76 -20.58
CA ARG A 55 4.94 -6.43 -21.77
C ARG A 55 3.97 -7.38 -22.48
N ARG A 56 2.67 -7.33 -22.17
CA ARG A 56 1.66 -7.99 -23.01
C ARG A 56 1.21 -6.99 -24.09
N PRO A 57 1.78 -7.00 -25.31
CA PRO A 57 1.13 -6.31 -26.42
C PRO A 57 -0.26 -6.93 -26.56
N LEU A 58 -1.26 -6.07 -26.71
CA LEU A 58 -2.58 -6.44 -27.19
C LEU A 58 -2.38 -7.13 -28.55
N ARG A 59 -2.36 -8.46 -28.56
CA ARG A 59 -2.59 -9.26 -29.76
C ARG A 59 -4.09 -9.30 -29.93
N ASP A 60 -4.58 -8.33 -30.69
CA ASP A 60 -5.54 -8.42 -31.81
C ASP A 60 -6.26 -7.08 -31.98
#